data_AF-A0A0P8AXK2-F1
#
_entry.id   AF-A0A0P8AXK2-F1
#
_cell.length_a   1.000
_cell.length_b   1.000
_cell.length_c   1.000
_cell.angle_alpha   90.00
_cell.angle_beta   90.00
_cell.angle_gamma   90.00
#
_symmetry.space_group_name_H-M   'P 1'
#
loop_
_entity.id
_entity.type
_entity.pdbx_description
1 polymer ?
#
loop_
_entity_poly.entity_id
_entity_poly.type
_entity_poly.pdbx_seq_one_letter_code
_entity_poly.pdbx_strand_id
1 'polypeptide(L)'
;MTLLGKADRIDRDAEGRLHIYDYKTGAAPGPKKQLHFDKQLLLEAAMAERGAFEALGAAPVARAVYIGLNASPAEVPAPLTDTPDEEGKLVTAGQVWEEFVALMRLYASETRGYTARRAMESMNYAYDYDHLARYGEWEEADDPAPEDLR
;
A
#
# COMPACT_ATOMS: atom_id res chain seq x y z
N MET A 1 -16.31 -6.50 -3.86
CA MET A 1 -15.16 -5.62 -4.15
C MET A 1 -14.09 -6.45 -4.83
N THR A 2 -13.46 -5.91 -5.86
CA THR A 2 -12.42 -6.59 -6.64
C THR A 2 -11.19 -5.69 -6.68
N LEU A 3 -10.02 -6.25 -6.38
CA LEU A 3 -8.73 -5.57 -6.58
C LEU A 3 -8.03 -6.24 -7.76
N LEU A 4 -7.69 -5.44 -8.77
CA LEU A 4 -6.97 -5.89 -9.96
C LEU A 4 -5.62 -5.17 -10.02
N GLY A 5 -4.61 -5.84 -10.54
CA GLY A 5 -3.26 -5.32 -10.62
C GLY A 5 -2.37 -6.23 -11.46
N LYS A 6 -1.25 -5.69 -11.92
CA LYS A 6 -0.23 -6.42 -12.65
C LYS A 6 1.07 -6.32 -11.85
N ALA A 7 1.59 -7.46 -11.42
CA ALA A 7 2.93 -7.53 -10.85
C ALA A 7 3.98 -7.49 -11.96
N ASP A 8 5.14 -6.90 -11.67
CA ASP A 8 6.28 -6.86 -12.59
C ASP A 8 6.88 -8.27 -12.80
N ARG A 9 7.15 -8.98 -11.71
CA ARG A 9 7.66 -10.35 -11.73
C ARG A 9 7.22 -11.14 -10.51
N ILE A 10 6.77 -12.37 -10.75
CA ILE A 10 6.49 -13.34 -9.69
C ILE A 10 7.17 -14.65 -10.07
N ASP A 11 8.02 -15.16 -9.17
CA ASP A 11 8.65 -16.46 -9.29
C ASP A 11 8.03 -17.44 -8.27
N ARG A 12 8.20 -18.74 -8.52
CA ARG A 12 7.82 -19.81 -7.59
C ARG A 12 9.06 -20.60 -7.19
N ASP A 13 9.24 -20.83 -5.89
CA ASP A 13 10.33 -21.66 -5.37
C ASP A 13 10.02 -23.17 -5.44
N ALA A 14 10.99 -23.99 -5.00
CA ALA A 14 10.85 -25.45 -4.98
C ALA A 14 9.78 -25.93 -3.99
N GLU A 15 9.48 -25.14 -2.96
CA GLU A 15 8.43 -25.39 -1.97
C GLU A 15 7.05 -24.92 -2.44
N GLY A 16 6.95 -24.31 -3.63
CA GLY A 16 5.71 -23.82 -4.22
C GLY A 16 5.27 -22.44 -3.75
N ARG A 17 6.09 -21.75 -2.94
CA ARG A 17 5.82 -20.39 -2.45
C ARG A 17 6.21 -19.35 -3.50
N LEU A 18 5.57 -18.19 -3.42
CA LEU A 18 5.73 -17.11 -4.38
C LEU A 18 6.76 -16.08 -3.91
N HIS A 19 7.55 -15.58 -4.86
CA HIS A 19 8.52 -14.51 -4.67
C HIS A 19 8.15 -13.37 -5.62
N ILE A 20 7.81 -12.21 -5.06
CA ILE A 20 7.35 -11.05 -5.83
C ILE A 20 8.47 -10.03 -5.93
N TYR A 21 8.66 -9.45 -7.12
CA TYR A 21 9.61 -8.37 -7.35
C TYR A 21 8.95 -7.22 -8.10
N ASP A 22 9.26 -6.00 -7.68
CA ASP A 22 8.90 -4.76 -8.36
C ASP A 22 10.17 -3.95 -8.66
N TYR A 23 10.29 -3.47 -9.91
CA TYR A 23 11.47 -2.73 -10.34
C TYR A 23 11.25 -1.23 -10.18
N LYS A 24 12.15 -0.57 -9.45
CA LYS A 24 12.13 0.89 -9.28
C LYS A 24 13.36 1.53 -9.92
N THR A 25 13.13 2.50 -10.81
CA THR A 25 14.19 3.34 -11.39
C THR A 25 14.72 4.37 -10.40
N GLY A 26 13.93 4.73 -9.38
CA GLY A 26 14.32 5.59 -8.27
C GLY A 26 14.86 4.82 -7.06
N ALA A 27 14.94 5.48 -5.92
CA ALA A 27 15.20 4.81 -4.65
C ALA A 27 13.97 3.97 -4.25
N ALA A 28 14.19 2.70 -3.94
CA ALA A 28 13.14 1.84 -3.41
C ALA A 28 12.70 2.35 -2.02
N PRO A 29 11.39 2.34 -1.71
CA PRO A 29 10.90 2.84 -0.44
C PRO A 29 11.33 1.95 0.73
N GLY A 30 11.79 2.56 1.81
CA GLY A 30 12.14 1.83 3.03
C GLY A 30 10.92 1.24 3.76
N PRO A 31 11.13 0.35 4.75
CA PRO A 31 10.05 -0.38 5.42
C PRO A 31 8.92 0.50 5.97
N LYS A 32 9.24 1.59 6.67
CA LYS A 32 8.24 2.54 7.20
C LYS A 32 7.39 3.17 6.09
N LYS A 33 8.02 3.54 4.97
CA LYS A 33 7.31 4.13 3.83
C LYS A 33 6.37 3.11 3.20
N GLN A 34 6.80 1.85 3.05
CA GLN A 34 5.94 0.76 2.57
C GLN A 34 4.76 0.48 3.50
N LEU A 35 4.96 0.57 4.83
CA LEU A 35 3.91 0.35 5.82
C LEU A 35 2.83 1.43 5.86
N HIS A 36 3.12 2.65 5.42
CA HIS A 36 2.20 3.78 5.58
C HIS A 36 1.73 4.40 4.26
N PHE A 37 2.54 4.34 3.21
CA PHE A 37 2.30 5.05 1.95
C PHE A 37 2.41 4.12 0.75
N ASP A 38 3.56 3.49 0.55
CA ASP A 38 3.87 2.67 -0.63
C ASP A 38 3.43 1.21 -0.43
N LYS A 39 2.11 1.01 -0.29
CA LYS A 39 1.49 -0.28 0.01
C LYS A 39 1.54 -1.32 -1.13
N GLN A 40 2.20 -1.03 -2.25
CA GLN A 40 2.11 -1.81 -3.49
C GLN A 40 2.53 -3.28 -3.28
N LEU A 41 3.77 -3.56 -2.84
CA LEU A 41 4.23 -4.93 -2.64
C LEU A 41 3.43 -5.69 -1.57
N LEU A 42 2.96 -4.99 -0.54
CA LEU A 42 2.13 -5.57 0.53
C LEU A 42 0.77 -6.02 -0.03
N LEU A 43 0.16 -5.20 -0.89
CA LEU A 43 -1.10 -5.53 -1.57
C LEU A 43 -0.91 -6.63 -2.62
N GLU A 44 0.18 -6.60 -3.37
CA GLU A 44 0.50 -7.66 -4.34
C GLU A 44 0.70 -9.02 -3.66
N ALA A 45 1.35 -9.05 -2.50
CA ALA A 45 1.46 -10.27 -1.69
C ALA A 45 0.07 -10.76 -1.22
N ALA A 46 -0.76 -9.85 -0.70
CA ALA A 46 -2.13 -10.16 -0.30
C ALA A 46 -2.98 -10.71 -1.46
N MET A 47 -2.80 -10.16 -2.66
CA MET A 47 -3.45 -10.62 -3.89
C MET A 47 -2.95 -12.00 -4.32
N ALA A 48 -1.64 -12.24 -4.27
CA ALA A 48 -1.03 -13.50 -4.66
C ALA A 48 -1.51 -14.69 -3.81
N GLU A 49 -1.56 -14.51 -2.48
CA GLU A 49 -2.07 -15.54 -1.56
C GLU A 49 -3.55 -15.87 -1.77
N ARG A 50 -4.31 -14.95 -2.40
CA ARG A 50 -5.73 -15.11 -2.74
C ARG A 50 -5.96 -15.63 -4.15
N GLY A 51 -4.88 -15.92 -4.88
CA GLY A 51 -4.97 -16.44 -6.25
C GLY A 51 -5.43 -15.40 -7.27
N ALA A 52 -5.19 -14.11 -7.02
CA ALA A 52 -5.51 -13.05 -7.99
C ALA A 52 -4.72 -13.17 -9.31
N PHE A 53 -3.58 -13.87 -9.29
CA PHE A 53 -2.80 -14.19 -10.47
C PHE A 53 -3.14 -15.60 -10.96
N GLU A 54 -4.15 -15.71 -11.83
CA GLU A 54 -4.77 -16.98 -12.25
C GLU A 54 -3.77 -18.06 -12.70
N ALA A 55 -2.74 -17.66 -13.47
CA ALA A 55 -1.72 -18.58 -13.98
C ALA A 55 -0.86 -19.22 -12.87
N LEU A 56 -0.79 -18.61 -11.69
CA LEU A 56 -0.05 -19.11 -10.53
C LEU A 56 -0.99 -19.83 -9.55
N GLY A 57 -2.24 -19.39 -9.43
CA GLY A 57 -3.15 -19.83 -8.38
C GLY A 57 -2.75 -19.30 -6.99
N ALA A 58 -3.55 -19.62 -5.98
CA ALA A 58 -3.28 -19.21 -4.59
C ALA A 58 -2.10 -20.00 -4.02
N ALA A 59 -1.10 -19.30 -3.50
CA ALA A 59 0.05 -19.89 -2.81
C ALA A 59 0.66 -18.90 -1.80
N PRO A 60 1.30 -19.37 -0.71
CA PRO A 60 1.96 -18.51 0.25
C PRO A 60 3.04 -17.65 -0.40
N VAL A 61 3.22 -16.41 0.06
CA VAL A 61 4.30 -15.53 -0.41
C VAL A 61 5.48 -15.62 0.54
N ALA A 62 6.62 -16.11 0.05
CA ALA A 62 7.85 -16.22 0.86
C ALA A 62 8.57 -14.87 1.00
N ARG A 63 8.54 -14.03 -0.05
CA ARG A 63 9.11 -12.68 -0.02
C ARG A 63 8.47 -11.79 -1.08
N ALA A 64 8.45 -10.49 -0.78
CA ALA A 64 8.20 -9.43 -1.77
C ALA A 64 9.33 -8.40 -1.65
N VAL A 65 9.94 -8.00 -2.77
CA VAL A 65 11.17 -7.19 -2.78
C VAL A 65 11.13 -6.12 -3.85
N TYR A 66 11.50 -4.89 -3.51
CA TYR A 66 11.82 -3.87 -4.49
C TYR A 66 13.25 -4.04 -4.98
N ILE A 67 13.44 -4.01 -6.31
CA ILE A 67 14.76 -4.01 -6.94
C ILE A 67 15.04 -2.62 -7.52
N GLY A 68 16.00 -1.92 -6.94
CA GLY A 68 16.48 -0.63 -7.45
C GLY A 68 17.31 -0.81 -8.73
N LEU A 69 16.91 -0.14 -9.80
CA LEU A 69 17.58 -0.09 -11.10
C LEU A 69 18.28 1.25 -11.35
N ASN A 70 18.90 1.81 -10.31
CA ASN A 70 19.62 3.08 -10.37
C ASN A 70 21.15 2.85 -10.26
N ALA A 71 21.95 3.93 -10.19
CA ALA A 71 23.41 3.85 -10.12
C ALA A 71 23.94 3.11 -8.87
N SER A 72 23.10 2.90 -7.86
CA SER A 72 23.36 2.10 -6.67
C SER A 72 22.23 1.08 -6.47
N PRO A 73 22.24 -0.04 -7.24
CA PRO A 73 21.23 -1.08 -7.12
C PRO A 73 21.14 -1.61 -5.70
N ALA A 74 19.91 -1.73 -5.20
CA ALA A 74 19.63 -2.25 -3.87
C ALA A 74 18.34 -3.06 -3.88
N GLU A 75 18.32 -4.15 -3.12
CA GLU A 75 17.12 -4.90 -2.80
C GLU A 75 16.55 -4.38 -1.49
N VAL A 76 15.27 -3.98 -1.49
CA VAL A 76 14.58 -3.53 -0.28
C VAL A 76 13.37 -4.45 -0.06
N PRO A 77 13.42 -5.35 0.93
CA PRO A 77 12.32 -6.26 1.19
C PRO A 77 11.11 -5.49 1.73
N ALA A 78 9.92 -5.93 1.34
CA ALA A 78 8.72 -5.52 2.03
C ALA A 78 8.69 -6.11 3.44
N PRO A 79 8.17 -5.37 4.44
CA PRO A 79 8.10 -5.85 5.82
C PRO A 79 6.95 -6.85 6.01
N LEU A 80 6.94 -7.91 5.20
CA LEU A 80 6.08 -9.08 5.39
C LEU A 80 6.81 -10.05 6.31
N THR A 81 6.16 -10.47 7.38
CA THR A 81 6.81 -11.29 8.40
C THR A 81 5.80 -12.12 9.17
N ASP A 82 6.23 -13.31 9.58
CA ASP A 82 5.54 -14.19 10.54
C ASP A 82 5.96 -13.90 12.00
N THR A 83 6.97 -13.05 12.18
CA THR A 83 7.40 -12.53 13.48
C THR A 83 7.05 -11.04 13.61
N PRO A 84 6.49 -10.60 14.74
CA PRO A 84 6.20 -9.18 14.96
C PRO A 84 7.45 -8.28 14.86
N ASP A 85 7.25 -7.02 14.45
CA ASP A 85 8.30 -5.98 14.49
C ASP A 85 8.63 -5.55 15.93
N GLU A 86 9.52 -4.55 16.08
CA GLU A 86 9.96 -4.05 17.40
C GLU A 86 8.79 -3.48 18.22
N GLU A 87 7.75 -3.00 17.54
CA GLU A 87 6.49 -2.53 18.13
C GLU A 87 5.49 -3.66 18.40
N GLY A 88 5.86 -4.92 18.15
CA GLY A 88 5.01 -6.08 18.35
C GLY A 88 3.89 -6.21 17.30
N LYS A 89 3.98 -5.47 16.18
CA LYS A 89 3.03 -5.55 15.08
C LYS A 89 3.49 -6.60 14.08
N LEU A 90 2.63 -7.59 13.86
CA LEU A 90 2.78 -8.52 12.74
C LEU A 90 2.18 -7.89 11.48
N VAL A 91 2.86 -8.01 10.34
CA VAL A 91 2.36 -7.56 9.04
C VAL A 91 2.38 -8.74 8.09
N THR A 92 1.25 -9.45 8.06
CA THR A 92 0.99 -10.53 7.10
C THR A 92 0.23 -10.00 5.89
N ALA A 93 0.37 -10.70 4.77
CA ALA A 93 -0.46 -10.50 3.58
C ALA A 93 -1.97 -10.65 3.89
N GLY A 94 -2.31 -11.49 4.87
CA GLY A 94 -3.65 -11.59 5.46
C GLY A 94 -4.16 -10.27 6.05
N GLN A 95 -3.41 -9.69 7.00
CA GLN A 95 -3.77 -8.45 7.68
C GLN A 95 -3.81 -7.25 6.73
N VAL A 96 -2.86 -7.16 5.79
CA VAL A 96 -2.85 -6.08 4.78
C VAL A 96 -4.16 -6.06 3.98
N TRP A 97 -4.67 -7.23 3.61
CA TRP A 97 -5.96 -7.33 2.93
C TRP A 97 -7.13 -6.89 3.81
N GLU A 98 -7.16 -7.28 5.08
CA GLU A 98 -8.21 -6.88 6.01
C GLU A 98 -8.23 -5.37 6.23
N GLU A 99 -7.06 -4.75 6.43
CA GLU A 99 -6.88 -3.30 6.53
C GLU A 99 -7.38 -2.61 5.24
N PHE A 100 -7.03 -3.15 4.06
CA PHE A 100 -7.49 -2.63 2.77
C PHE A 100 -9.01 -2.73 2.61
N VAL A 101 -9.61 -3.88 2.92
CA VAL A 101 -11.06 -4.09 2.84
C VAL A 101 -11.79 -3.15 3.80
N ALA A 102 -11.31 -3.00 5.03
CA ALA A 102 -11.87 -2.08 6.00
C ALA A 102 -11.81 -0.63 5.49
N LEU A 103 -10.67 -0.23 4.93
CA LEU A 103 -10.49 1.10 4.34
C LEU A 103 -11.45 1.35 3.18
N MET A 104 -11.59 0.41 2.26
CA MET A 104 -12.49 0.54 1.11
C MET A 104 -13.96 0.54 1.52
N ARG A 105 -14.34 -0.28 2.52
CA ARG A 105 -15.70 -0.24 3.10
C ARG A 105 -16.00 1.10 3.74
N LEU A 106 -15.03 1.68 4.45
CA LEU A 106 -15.19 3.00 5.05
C LEU A 106 -15.45 4.08 3.98
N TYR A 107 -14.75 4.02 2.85
CA TYR A 107 -14.97 4.94 1.72
C TYR A 107 -16.22 4.64 0.90
N ALA A 108 -16.75 3.41 0.96
CA ALA A 108 -18.01 3.06 0.33
C ALA A 108 -19.24 3.51 1.16
N SER A 109 -19.03 4.02 2.38
CA SER A 109 -20.09 4.55 3.23
C SER A 109 -20.45 5.97 2.80
N GLU A 110 -21.73 6.24 2.54
CA GLU A 110 -22.25 7.57 2.17
C GLU A 110 -21.94 8.63 3.23
N THR A 111 -21.79 8.22 4.49
CA THR A 111 -21.47 9.12 5.61
C THR A 111 -19.99 9.55 5.69
N ARG A 112 -19.13 9.03 4.81
CA ARG A 112 -17.70 9.32 4.80
C ARG A 112 -17.32 10.15 3.58
N GLY A 113 -17.09 11.44 3.79
CA GLY A 113 -16.50 12.32 2.76
C GLY A 113 -15.05 11.96 2.42
N TYR A 114 -14.61 12.35 1.22
CA TYR A 114 -13.22 12.23 0.77
C TYR A 114 -12.44 13.49 1.17
N THR A 115 -11.69 13.42 2.27
CA THR A 115 -10.86 14.53 2.73
C THR A 115 -9.58 14.67 1.90
N ALA A 116 -9.28 15.90 1.46
CA ALA A 116 -8.12 16.20 0.62
C ALA A 116 -6.77 15.83 1.27
N ARG A 117 -6.67 15.87 2.61
CA ARG A 117 -5.42 15.65 3.36
C ARG A 117 -5.53 14.56 4.43
N ARG A 118 -6.01 13.38 4.07
CA ARG A 118 -6.20 12.30 5.06
C ARG A 118 -4.90 11.63 5.53
N ALA A 119 -3.88 11.53 4.67
CA ALA A 119 -2.62 10.86 4.98
C ALA A 119 -1.49 11.43 4.11
N MET A 120 -1.01 12.63 4.42
CA MET A 120 0.11 13.23 3.70
C MET A 120 1.45 12.65 4.20
N GLU A 121 2.31 12.23 3.27
CA GLU A 121 3.68 11.79 3.60
C GLU A 121 4.58 12.96 4.04
N SER A 122 4.33 14.15 3.52
CA SER A 122 5.03 15.37 3.89
C SER A 122 4.12 16.58 3.77
N MET A 123 4.31 17.54 4.68
CA MET A 123 3.62 18.83 4.74
C MET A 123 4.28 19.91 3.87
N ASN A 124 5.42 19.59 3.25
CA ASN A 124 6.28 20.58 2.61
C ASN A 124 5.95 20.86 1.13
N TYR A 125 4.92 20.21 0.58
CA TYR A 125 4.52 20.40 -0.82
C TYR A 125 3.18 21.12 -0.88
N ALA A 126 3.21 22.35 -1.40
CA ALA A 126 2.01 22.98 -1.93
C ALA A 126 1.60 22.21 -3.19
N TYR A 127 0.41 21.61 -3.19
CA TYR A 127 -0.14 20.98 -4.38
C TYR A 127 -0.70 22.04 -5.32
N ASP A 128 -0.63 21.80 -6.63
CA ASP A 128 -1.13 22.73 -7.65
C ASP A 128 -2.61 23.12 -7.46
N TYR A 129 -3.38 22.31 -6.72
CA TYR A 129 -4.80 22.54 -6.42
C TYR A 129 -5.08 22.87 -4.95
N ASP A 130 -4.07 23.13 -4.12
CA ASP A 130 -4.29 23.56 -2.72
C ASP A 130 -5.18 24.82 -2.66
N HIS A 131 -5.07 25.70 -3.66
CA HIS A 131 -5.91 26.89 -3.78
C HIS A 131 -7.39 26.59 -4.10
N LEU A 132 -7.70 25.41 -4.68
CA LEU A 132 -9.08 24.93 -4.85
C LEU A 132 -9.58 24.17 -3.62
N ALA A 133 -8.66 23.64 -2.79
CA ALA A 133 -8.96 22.83 -1.62
C ALA A 133 -9.41 23.64 -0.38
N ARG A 134 -9.81 24.91 -0.53
CA ARG A 134 -10.08 25.84 0.59
C ARG A 134 -8.96 25.87 1.63
N TYR A 135 -7.71 25.79 1.15
CA TYR A 135 -6.53 25.86 2.00
C TYR A 135 -6.43 27.24 2.67
N GLY A 136 -6.41 27.26 4.00
CA GLY A 136 -6.28 28.47 4.83
C GLY A 136 -7.54 28.95 5.56
N GLU A 137 -8.70 28.32 5.36
CA GLU A 137 -9.93 28.63 6.12
C GLU A 137 -10.20 27.66 7.29
N TRP A 138 -9.47 26.55 7.39
CA TRP A 138 -9.66 25.51 8.42
C TRP A 138 -8.29 25.03 8.94
N GLU A 139 -8.11 24.95 10.26
CA GLU A 139 -6.92 24.34 10.85
C GLU A 139 -6.97 22.81 10.63
N GLU A 140 -5.81 22.16 10.49
CA GLU A 140 -5.74 20.70 10.26
C GLU A 140 -6.39 19.83 11.36
N ALA A 141 -6.71 20.44 12.50
CA ALA A 141 -7.38 19.79 13.62
C ALA A 141 -8.92 19.87 13.55
N ASP A 142 -9.49 20.62 12.61
CA ASP A 142 -10.95 20.70 12.48
C ASP A 142 -11.52 19.41 11.89
N ASP A 143 -12.56 18.90 12.55
CA ASP A 143 -13.27 17.71 12.08
C ASP A 143 -13.96 18.02 10.73
N PRO A 144 -13.76 17.18 9.69
CA PRO A 144 -14.36 17.41 8.39
C PRO A 144 -15.89 17.34 8.47
N ALA A 145 -16.56 18.39 8.02
CA ALA A 145 -18.02 18.42 7.85
C ALA A 145 -18.39 17.84 6.47
N PRO A 146 -19.04 16.66 6.40
CA PRO A 146 -19.46 16.07 5.14
C PRO A 146 -20.59 16.88 4.49
N GLU A 147 -20.53 17.06 3.17
CA GLU A 147 -21.57 17.70 2.36
C GLU A 147 -21.88 16.81 1.14
N ASP A 148 -23.18 16.63 0.85
CA ASP A 148 -23.62 15.87 -0.32
C ASP A 148 -23.40 16.69 -1.59
N LEU A 149 -22.54 16.19 -2.48
CA LEU A 149 -22.33 16.79 -3.80
C LEU A 149 -23.49 16.38 -4.73
N ARG A 150 -24.29 17.37 -5.16
CA ARG A 150 -25.42 17.20 -6.09
C ARG A 150 -25.05 17.47 -7.53
#